data_AF-A0A3D4D1N2-F1
#
_entry.id   AF-A0A3D4D1N2-F1
#
_cell.length_a   1.000
_cell.length_b   1.000
_cell.length_c   1.000
_cell.angle_alpha   90.00
_cell.angle_beta   90.00
_cell.angle_gamma   90.00
#
_symmetry.space_group_name_H-M   'P 1'
#
loop_
_entity.id
_entity.type
_entity.pdbx_description
1 polymer ?
#
loop_
_entity_poly.entity_id
_entity_poly.type
_entity_poly.pdbx_seq_one_letter_code
_entity_poly.pdbx_strand_id
1 'polypeptide(L)'
;MPYSNSAPRNGEGSSSAAGSGESRQGVPVSVRALVPRKAPLVLLSEVRVHKDYLPKSARGRKGQSSMRPRYITIHSTQNWSKGADPWRHSLALKRSKLGSLSWHYTIDQSVAVQHLPTNITGRHADFNGPGNKYSIGLEMCEHKGNSLSKTIDRTAKLAAYLMYKHGIPLSKVVPHYHWPRHGMNPPHKNCPHFLLDNGRPGRKWRGFQARVKYYHDLITVQGPSYAIR
;
A
#
# COMPACT_ATOMS: atom_id res chain seq x y z
N MET A 1 -63.97 51.42 -14.57
CA MET A 1 -63.85 50.00 -14.16
C MET A 1 -64.57 49.84 -12.83
N PRO A 2 -65.65 49.04 -12.76
CA PRO A 2 -66.52 48.95 -11.58
C PRO A 2 -66.03 47.87 -10.61
N TYR A 3 -66.42 47.93 -9.34
CA TYR A 3 -67.40 46.99 -8.77
C TYR A 3 -67.71 47.29 -7.29
N SER A 4 -68.97 47.04 -7.01
CA SER A 4 -69.80 47.33 -5.87
C SER A 4 -69.82 46.20 -4.82
N ASN A 5 -69.93 46.62 -3.57
CA ASN A 5 -70.75 46.12 -2.44
C ASN A 5 -71.16 44.64 -2.27
N SER A 6 -71.16 44.30 -0.96
CA SER A 6 -72.08 43.45 -0.18
C SER A 6 -71.95 41.91 -0.15
N ALA A 7 -71.86 41.40 1.10
CA ALA A 7 -71.90 40.01 1.55
C ALA A 7 -73.32 39.39 1.48
N PRO A 8 -73.49 38.07 1.75
CA PRO A 8 -73.80 37.65 3.13
C PRO A 8 -73.28 36.24 3.56
N ARG A 9 -73.51 35.95 4.85
CA ARG A 9 -73.27 34.71 5.62
C ARG A 9 -74.13 33.52 5.16
N ASN A 10 -73.63 32.32 5.44
CA ASN A 10 -74.29 31.05 5.84
C ASN A 10 -73.14 30.14 6.31
N GLY A 11 -73.18 29.25 7.29
CA GLY A 11 -74.21 28.60 8.11
C GLY A 11 -73.52 27.32 8.66
N GLU A 12 -73.80 26.95 9.90
CA GLU A 12 -73.19 25.81 10.61
C GLU A 12 -73.50 24.44 9.97
N GLY A 13 -72.61 23.46 10.20
CA GLY A 13 -72.85 22.06 9.82
C GLY A 13 -71.72 21.13 10.27
N SER A 14 -71.93 20.46 11.40
CA SER A 14 -71.03 19.42 11.95
C SER A 14 -71.00 18.17 11.07
N SER A 15 -69.84 17.51 10.92
CA SER A 15 -69.77 16.05 11.08
C SER A 15 -68.33 15.58 11.25
N SER A 16 -68.18 14.74 12.26
CA SER A 16 -67.01 13.97 12.64
C SER A 16 -66.71 12.83 11.66
N ALA A 17 -65.45 12.64 11.31
CA ALA A 17 -64.89 11.32 11.03
C ALA A 17 -63.37 11.34 11.26
N ALA A 18 -62.97 10.93 12.46
CA ALA A 18 -61.59 10.63 12.79
C ALA A 18 -61.19 9.35 12.03
N GLY A 19 -60.49 9.51 10.92
CA GLY A 19 -59.78 8.42 10.26
C GLY A 19 -58.41 8.25 10.92
N SER A 20 -58.28 7.26 11.80
CA SER A 20 -57.02 6.81 12.36
C SER A 20 -56.11 6.25 11.27
N GLY A 21 -55.30 7.13 10.66
CA GLY A 21 -54.17 6.71 9.86
C GLY A 21 -53.09 6.16 10.77
N GLU A 22 -53.06 4.85 10.97
CA GLU A 22 -51.88 4.15 11.50
C GLU A 22 -50.70 4.44 10.57
N SER A 23 -49.88 5.41 10.96
CA SER A 23 -48.54 5.56 10.40
C SER A 23 -47.75 4.31 10.76
N ARG A 24 -47.63 3.39 9.79
CA ARG A 24 -46.62 2.33 9.85
C ARG A 24 -45.27 3.03 9.91
N GLN A 25 -44.74 3.16 11.12
CA GLN A 25 -43.35 3.57 11.36
C GLN A 25 -42.48 2.53 10.66
N GLY A 26 -41.97 2.90 9.47
CA GLY A 26 -40.97 2.11 8.78
C GLY A 26 -39.78 1.95 9.70
N VAL A 27 -39.48 0.70 10.09
CA VAL A 27 -38.24 0.36 10.77
C VAL A 27 -37.09 0.90 9.91
N PRO A 28 -36.18 1.75 10.44
CA PRO A 28 -35.07 2.23 9.65
C PRO A 28 -34.22 1.01 9.27
N VAL A 29 -34.21 0.67 7.99
CA VAL A 29 -33.30 -0.33 7.44
C VAL A 29 -31.90 0.23 7.64
N SER A 30 -31.20 -0.28 8.65
CA SER A 30 -29.80 0.06 8.90
C SER A 30 -29.00 -0.30 7.67
N VAL A 31 -28.65 0.71 6.87
CA VAL A 31 -27.71 0.54 5.75
C VAL A 31 -26.42 0.03 6.36
N ARG A 32 -26.14 -1.26 6.15
CA ARG A 32 -24.96 -1.92 6.69
C ARG A 32 -23.74 -1.15 6.21
N ALA A 33 -23.03 -0.52 7.14
CA ALA A 33 -21.85 0.27 6.81
C ALA A 33 -20.88 -0.61 6.00
N LEU A 34 -20.50 -0.13 4.82
CA LEU A 34 -19.61 -0.83 3.93
C LEU A 34 -18.18 -0.73 4.47
N VAL A 35 -17.76 -1.71 5.27
CA VAL A 35 -16.42 -1.76 5.87
C VAL A 35 -15.53 -2.71 5.04
N PRO A 36 -14.25 -2.36 4.78
CA PRO A 36 -13.30 -3.29 4.19
C PRO A 36 -13.19 -4.59 5.01
N ARG A 37 -12.88 -5.70 4.34
CA ARG A 37 -12.74 -7.03 5.02
C ARG A 37 -11.62 -7.06 6.05
N LYS A 38 -10.66 -6.14 5.97
CA LYS A 38 -9.56 -5.95 6.91
C LYS A 38 -9.25 -4.46 7.03
N ALA A 39 -9.02 -3.97 8.25
CA ALA A 39 -8.53 -2.61 8.43
C ALA A 39 -7.08 -2.47 7.89
N PRO A 40 -6.72 -1.38 7.18
CA PRO A 40 -5.37 -1.18 6.66
C PRO A 40 -4.26 -1.31 7.71
N LEU A 41 -4.48 -0.82 8.93
CA LEU A 41 -3.51 -0.91 10.02
C LEU A 41 -3.36 -2.34 10.57
N VAL A 42 -4.40 -3.16 10.50
CA VAL A 42 -4.31 -4.60 10.85
C VAL A 42 -3.41 -5.31 9.83
N LEU A 43 -3.58 -5.05 8.53
CA LEU A 43 -2.68 -5.58 7.51
C LEU A 43 -1.22 -5.15 7.74
N LEU A 44 -1.00 -3.88 8.08
CA LEU A 44 0.34 -3.38 8.41
C LEU A 44 0.93 -4.07 9.65
N SER A 45 0.12 -4.32 10.67
CA SER A 45 0.59 -4.98 11.91
C SER A 45 1.13 -6.39 11.66
N GLU A 46 0.55 -7.14 10.71
CA GLU A 46 1.02 -8.46 10.29
C GLU A 46 2.40 -8.44 9.62
N VAL A 47 2.78 -7.29 9.06
CA VAL A 47 4.12 -7.10 8.47
C VAL A 47 5.17 -6.96 9.58
N ARG A 48 4.78 -6.50 10.77
CA ARG A 48 5.69 -6.19 11.89
C ARG A 48 6.80 -5.23 11.46
N VAL A 49 6.39 -4.03 11.03
CA VAL A 49 7.32 -2.97 10.61
C VAL A 49 7.98 -2.34 11.83
N HIS A 50 9.31 -2.37 11.87
CA HIS A 50 10.13 -1.64 12.82
C HIS A 50 10.79 -0.45 12.10
N LYS A 51 10.72 0.75 12.67
CA LYS A 51 11.43 1.91 12.13
C LYS A 51 12.83 1.96 12.71
N ASP A 52 13.83 2.06 11.84
CA ASP A 52 15.24 2.22 12.21
C ASP A 52 15.91 3.09 11.15
N TYR A 53 15.58 4.38 11.18
CA TYR A 53 15.98 5.31 10.13
C TYR A 53 17.50 5.55 10.10
N LEU A 54 18.03 5.73 8.90
CA LEU A 54 19.43 6.11 8.72
C LEU A 54 19.71 7.46 9.42
N PRO A 55 20.83 7.57 10.18
CA PRO A 55 21.28 8.86 10.69
C PRO A 55 21.70 9.75 9.53
N LYS A 56 21.51 11.08 9.65
CA LYS A 56 21.87 12.05 8.60
C LYS A 56 23.33 11.93 8.11
N SER A 57 24.24 11.44 8.95
CA SER A 57 25.65 11.21 8.63
C SER A 57 25.91 10.03 7.69
N ALA A 58 24.97 9.08 7.55
CA ALA A 58 25.14 7.93 6.68
C ALA A 58 25.25 8.38 5.20
N ARG A 59 26.18 7.81 4.42
CA ARG A 59 26.37 8.16 3.01
C ARG A 59 25.11 7.97 2.17
N GLY A 60 24.28 6.98 2.51
CA GLY A 60 22.97 6.74 1.89
C GLY A 60 21.93 7.85 2.11
N ARG A 61 22.20 8.82 3.00
CA ARG A 61 21.38 10.03 3.22
C ARG A 61 21.81 11.23 2.38
N LYS A 62 22.99 11.20 1.75
CA LYS A 62 23.49 12.34 0.97
C LYS A 62 22.66 12.52 -0.30
N GLY A 63 22.29 13.77 -0.60
CA GLY A 63 21.56 14.12 -1.84
C GLY A 63 20.16 13.53 -1.94
N GLN A 64 19.51 13.24 -0.82
CA GLN A 64 18.09 12.90 -0.81
C GLN A 64 17.24 14.15 -1.00
N SER A 65 16.11 13.99 -1.68
CA SER A 65 15.12 15.04 -1.91
C SER A 65 13.77 14.60 -1.38
N SER A 66 12.86 15.56 -1.20
CA SER A 66 11.44 15.25 -0.97
C SER A 66 10.88 14.40 -2.10
N MET A 67 9.99 13.47 -1.77
CA MET A 67 9.37 12.54 -2.70
C MET A 67 7.88 12.42 -2.41
N ARG A 68 7.06 12.53 -3.46
CA ARG A 68 5.70 11.98 -3.48
C ARG A 68 5.75 10.66 -4.26
N PRO A 69 5.70 9.50 -3.59
CA PRO A 69 5.93 8.23 -4.27
C PRO A 69 4.80 7.95 -5.27
N ARG A 70 5.19 7.52 -6.48
CA ARG A 70 4.30 7.13 -7.58
C ARG A 70 4.42 5.64 -7.93
N TYR A 71 5.47 4.99 -7.43
CA TYR A 71 5.81 3.61 -7.70
C TYR A 71 6.27 2.89 -6.43
N ILE A 72 6.19 1.57 -6.46
CA ILE A 72 6.79 0.69 -5.47
C ILE A 72 7.73 -0.24 -6.23
N THR A 73 9.02 -0.20 -5.91
CA THR A 73 10.04 -1.02 -6.57
C THR A 73 10.42 -2.19 -5.67
N ILE A 74 10.20 -3.40 -6.18
CA ILE A 74 10.51 -4.64 -5.48
C ILE A 74 11.90 -5.12 -5.87
N HIS A 75 12.69 -5.51 -4.87
CA HIS A 75 14.06 -5.99 -5.00
C HIS A 75 14.27 -7.30 -4.25
N SER A 76 15.36 -7.96 -4.59
CA SER A 76 15.91 -9.11 -3.87
C SER A 76 17.33 -8.75 -3.45
N THR A 77 17.67 -9.04 -2.19
CA THR A 77 18.97 -8.66 -1.62
C THR A 77 20.15 -9.34 -2.31
N GLN A 78 19.94 -10.53 -2.91
CA GLN A 78 20.99 -11.40 -3.44
C GLN A 78 22.12 -11.65 -2.44
N ASN A 79 21.78 -11.61 -1.14
CA ASN A 79 22.71 -11.85 -0.05
C ASN A 79 22.29 -13.13 0.70
N TRP A 80 22.91 -14.24 0.30
CA TRP A 80 22.64 -15.57 0.87
C TRP A 80 23.40 -15.84 2.18
N SER A 81 24.25 -14.91 2.61
CA SER A 81 25.06 -15.04 3.83
C SER A 81 24.19 -15.29 5.05
N LYS A 82 24.58 -16.23 5.92
CA LYS A 82 23.87 -16.49 7.18
C LYS A 82 23.76 -15.20 8.00
N GLY A 83 22.55 -14.88 8.47
CA GLY A 83 22.28 -13.67 9.26
C GLY A 83 22.21 -12.37 8.47
N ALA A 84 22.14 -12.40 7.13
CA ALA A 84 21.82 -11.21 6.32
C ALA A 84 20.31 -10.87 6.37
N ASP A 85 19.82 -10.67 7.59
CA ASP A 85 18.43 -10.33 7.93
C ASP A 85 18.16 -8.80 7.78
N PRO A 86 16.92 -8.32 8.03
CA PRO A 86 16.58 -6.90 7.93
C PRO A 86 17.39 -5.98 8.87
N TRP A 87 17.71 -6.44 10.07
CA TRP A 87 18.47 -5.65 11.05
C TRP A 87 19.93 -5.53 10.65
N ARG A 88 20.51 -6.59 10.08
CA ARG A 88 21.87 -6.58 9.54
C ARG A 88 21.99 -5.63 8.36
N HIS A 89 20.98 -5.58 7.49
CA HIS A 89 20.92 -4.59 6.40
C HIS A 89 20.79 -3.16 6.95
N SER A 90 19.92 -2.93 7.95
CA SER A 90 19.85 -1.62 8.62
C SER A 90 21.21 -1.18 9.17
N LEU A 91 21.89 -2.05 9.91
CA LEU A 91 23.22 -1.76 10.46
C LEU A 91 24.25 -1.43 9.37
N ALA A 92 24.25 -2.20 8.28
CA ALA A 92 25.14 -1.96 7.14
C ALA A 92 24.89 -0.60 6.46
N LEU A 93 23.62 -0.23 6.28
CA LEU A 93 23.22 1.07 5.73
C LEU A 93 23.64 2.22 6.65
N LYS A 94 23.36 2.12 7.96
CA LYS A 94 23.77 3.13 8.96
C LYS A 94 25.28 3.33 8.99
N ARG A 95 26.05 2.24 8.89
CA ARG A 95 27.53 2.25 8.82
C ARG A 95 28.08 2.57 7.43
N SER A 96 27.22 2.89 6.46
CA SER A 96 27.61 3.22 5.08
C SER A 96 28.48 2.15 4.40
N LYS A 97 28.31 0.88 4.79
CA LYS A 97 29.06 -0.26 4.22
C LYS A 97 28.64 -0.57 2.78
N LEU A 98 27.45 -0.13 2.39
CA LEU A 98 26.91 -0.24 1.03
C LEU A 98 27.10 1.06 0.21
N GLY A 99 28.10 1.86 0.58
CA GLY A 99 28.35 3.14 -0.09
C GLY A 99 27.19 4.11 0.13
N SER A 100 26.71 4.67 -0.98
CA SER A 100 25.57 5.60 -0.99
C SER A 100 24.23 4.89 -1.26
N LEU A 101 24.19 3.56 -1.37
CA LEU A 101 22.92 2.86 -1.56
C LEU A 101 21.99 3.11 -0.37
N SER A 102 20.71 3.26 -0.67
CA SER A 102 19.65 3.40 0.33
C SER A 102 18.29 3.05 -0.27
N TRP A 103 17.43 2.46 0.54
CA TRP A 103 16.07 2.08 0.18
C TRP A 103 15.19 2.14 1.43
N HIS A 104 13.89 1.98 1.26
CA HIS A 104 12.93 2.29 2.33
C HIS A 104 12.73 1.12 3.28
N TYR A 105 12.67 -0.11 2.80
CA TYR A 105 12.41 -1.29 3.63
C TYR A 105 13.29 -2.49 3.27
N THR A 106 13.73 -3.25 4.27
CA THR A 106 14.20 -4.64 4.09
C THR A 106 13.25 -5.58 4.82
N ILE A 107 12.89 -6.69 4.19
CA ILE A 107 11.84 -7.62 4.64
C ILE A 107 12.36 -9.05 4.64
N ASP A 108 12.04 -9.82 5.68
CA ASP A 108 12.27 -11.26 5.74
C ASP A 108 11.00 -12.04 6.15
N GLN A 109 11.17 -13.30 6.55
CA GLN A 109 10.08 -14.19 6.99
C GLN A 109 9.40 -13.77 8.31
N SER A 110 9.97 -12.84 9.07
CA SER A 110 9.53 -12.48 10.42
C SER A 110 9.08 -11.02 10.51
N VAL A 111 9.85 -10.09 9.94
CA VAL A 111 9.68 -8.65 10.14
C VAL A 111 10.01 -7.84 8.88
N ALA A 112 9.72 -6.54 8.93
CA ALA A 112 10.28 -5.55 8.01
C ALA A 112 10.94 -4.43 8.80
N VAL A 113 12.13 -3.98 8.37
CA VAL A 113 12.80 -2.81 8.94
C VAL A 113 12.73 -1.66 7.95
N GLN A 114 12.20 -0.52 8.39
CA GLN A 114 12.09 0.71 7.62
C GLN A 114 13.28 1.62 7.86
N HIS A 115 14.08 1.84 6.82
CA HIS A 115 15.35 2.58 6.88
C HIS A 115 15.19 4.05 6.49
N LEU A 116 14.17 4.37 5.68
CA LEU A 116 13.85 5.73 5.24
C LEU A 116 12.34 5.98 5.32
N PRO A 117 11.90 7.20 5.70
CA PRO A 117 10.51 7.57 5.52
C PRO A 117 10.16 7.61 4.03
N THR A 118 8.90 7.31 3.69
CA THR A 118 8.46 7.17 2.28
C THR A 118 8.26 8.50 1.55
N ASN A 119 8.51 9.64 2.22
CA ASN A 119 8.43 10.98 1.67
C ASN A 119 9.80 11.55 1.24
N ILE A 120 10.84 10.73 1.19
CA ILE A 120 12.16 11.12 0.67
C ILE A 120 12.71 10.05 -0.27
N THR A 121 13.56 10.46 -1.21
CA THR A 121 14.16 9.58 -2.21
C THR A 121 15.16 8.59 -1.61
N GLY A 122 15.31 7.43 -2.24
CA GLY A 122 16.36 6.45 -1.97
C GLY A 122 17.27 6.26 -3.19
N ARG A 123 18.43 5.64 -3.01
CA ARG A 123 19.35 5.27 -4.09
C ARG A 123 19.38 3.75 -4.28
N HIS A 124 18.48 3.20 -5.09
CA HIS A 124 18.30 1.74 -5.23
C HIS A 124 17.96 1.21 -6.64
N ALA A 125 17.45 2.03 -7.57
CA ALA A 125 16.92 1.59 -8.86
C ALA A 125 17.82 1.97 -10.05
N ASP A 126 17.87 3.25 -10.42
CA ASP A 126 18.39 3.73 -11.71
C ASP A 126 19.27 4.98 -11.56
N PHE A 127 20.12 4.97 -10.53
CA PHE A 127 21.04 6.05 -10.17
C PHE A 127 20.36 7.38 -9.82
N ASN A 128 20.03 8.23 -10.79
CA ASN A 128 19.32 9.49 -10.57
C ASN A 128 18.04 9.58 -11.43
N GLY A 129 17.59 8.43 -11.95
CA GLY A 129 16.41 8.30 -12.79
C GLY A 129 15.09 8.26 -12.02
N PRO A 130 13.98 8.01 -12.74
CA PRO A 130 12.63 7.94 -12.16
C PRO A 130 12.46 6.93 -11.02
N GLY A 131 13.14 5.79 -11.08
CA GLY A 131 13.08 4.77 -10.04
C GLY A 131 13.53 5.30 -8.68
N ASN A 132 14.65 6.02 -8.63
CA ASN A 132 15.12 6.66 -7.38
C ASN A 132 14.32 7.90 -6.98
N LYS A 133 13.81 8.66 -7.97
CA LYS A 133 13.08 9.92 -7.72
C LYS A 133 11.64 9.70 -7.25
N TYR A 134 10.99 8.61 -7.66
CA TYR A 134 9.55 8.46 -7.52
C TYR A 134 9.09 7.12 -6.95
N SER A 135 9.99 6.26 -6.45
CA SER A 135 9.60 4.94 -5.95
C SER A 135 10.06 4.65 -4.51
N ILE A 136 9.26 3.82 -3.84
CA ILE A 136 9.59 3.22 -2.55
C ILE A 136 10.30 1.89 -2.82
N GLY A 137 11.53 1.71 -2.32
CA GLY A 137 12.32 0.49 -2.49
C GLY A 137 12.08 -0.54 -1.37
N LEU A 138 11.73 -1.77 -1.74
CA LEU A 138 11.50 -2.90 -0.83
C LEU A 138 12.46 -4.03 -1.16
N GLU A 139 13.38 -4.36 -0.26
CA GLU A 139 14.39 -5.42 -0.41
C GLU A 139 13.97 -6.71 0.31
N MET A 140 13.84 -7.81 -0.43
CA MET A 140 13.55 -9.14 0.13
C MET A 140 14.83 -9.90 0.49
N CYS A 141 14.95 -10.30 1.75
CA CYS A 141 16.08 -11.09 2.25
C CYS A 141 16.13 -12.51 1.63
N GLU A 142 17.35 -13.02 1.41
CA GLU A 142 17.60 -14.36 0.85
C GLU A 142 18.55 -15.21 1.70
N HIS A 143 18.92 -14.72 2.89
CA HIS A 143 19.85 -15.40 3.79
C HIS A 143 19.43 -16.83 4.15
N LYS A 144 20.42 -17.71 4.37
CA LYS A 144 20.21 -19.09 4.83
C LYS A 144 19.37 -19.12 6.12
N GLY A 145 18.34 -19.97 6.14
CA GLY A 145 17.37 -20.09 7.23
C GLY A 145 16.10 -19.24 7.03
N ASN A 146 16.07 -18.37 6.02
CA ASN A 146 14.89 -17.60 5.65
C ASN A 146 13.91 -18.41 4.80
N SER A 147 12.63 -18.31 5.14
CA SER A 147 11.53 -18.75 4.29
C SER A 147 11.24 -17.69 3.25
N LEU A 148 11.70 -17.94 2.03
CA LEU A 148 11.45 -17.06 0.89
C LEU A 148 9.95 -16.85 0.64
N SER A 149 9.13 -17.90 0.78
CA SER A 149 7.68 -17.80 0.61
C SER A 149 7.03 -16.85 1.62
N LYS A 150 7.41 -16.93 2.91
CA LYS A 150 6.94 -16.00 3.95
C LYS A 150 7.45 -14.57 3.71
N THR A 151 8.67 -14.42 3.18
CA THR A 151 9.22 -13.10 2.83
C THR A 151 8.44 -12.46 1.68
N ILE A 152 8.14 -13.23 0.63
CA ILE A 152 7.33 -12.79 -0.51
C ILE A 152 5.92 -12.40 -0.04
N ASP A 153 5.29 -13.20 0.81
CA ASP A 153 3.96 -12.92 1.36
C ASP A 153 3.92 -11.61 2.16
N ARG A 154 4.86 -11.43 3.09
CA ARG A 154 4.98 -10.19 3.88
C ARG A 154 5.29 -8.98 3.03
N THR A 155 6.13 -9.14 2.00
CA THR A 155 6.42 -8.07 1.04
C THR A 155 5.16 -7.68 0.27
N ALA A 156 4.32 -8.66 -0.10
CA ALA A 156 3.05 -8.38 -0.78
C ALA A 156 2.07 -7.61 0.12
N LYS A 157 1.97 -7.96 1.42
CA LYS A 157 1.17 -7.22 2.41
C LYS A 157 1.67 -5.78 2.56
N LEU A 158 2.98 -5.58 2.68
CA LEU A 158 3.57 -4.25 2.79
C LEU A 158 3.33 -3.41 1.52
N ALA A 159 3.52 -4.00 0.34
CA ALA A 159 3.26 -3.32 -0.93
C ALA A 159 1.79 -2.92 -1.05
N ALA A 160 0.85 -3.80 -0.69
CA ALA A 160 -0.59 -3.50 -0.67
C ALA A 160 -0.94 -2.35 0.28
N TYR A 161 -0.38 -2.34 1.50
CA TYR A 161 -0.57 -1.23 2.42
C TYR A 161 0.00 0.09 1.88
N LEU A 162 1.18 0.05 1.25
CA LEU A 162 1.80 1.24 0.64
C LEU A 162 1.00 1.75 -0.56
N MET A 163 0.41 0.85 -1.36
CA MET A 163 -0.53 1.22 -2.42
C MET A 163 -1.71 2.02 -1.86
N TYR A 164 -2.37 1.50 -0.82
CA TYR A 164 -3.48 2.18 -0.14
C TYR A 164 -3.03 3.54 0.42
N LYS A 165 -1.94 3.57 1.19
CA LYS A 165 -1.45 4.77 1.88
C LYS A 165 -1.10 5.91 0.92
N HIS A 166 -0.58 5.59 -0.27
CA HIS A 166 -0.05 6.57 -1.21
C HIS A 166 -0.90 6.71 -2.49
N GLY A 167 -2.02 5.99 -2.63
CA GLY A 167 -2.84 5.99 -3.84
C GLY A 167 -2.10 5.45 -5.07
N ILE A 168 -1.22 4.47 -4.89
CA ILE A 168 -0.40 3.90 -5.98
C ILE A 168 -1.15 2.69 -6.57
N PRO A 169 -1.47 2.68 -7.89
CA PRO A 169 -2.17 1.56 -8.49
C PRO A 169 -1.24 0.34 -8.66
N LEU A 170 -1.83 -0.86 -8.77
CA LEU A 170 -1.08 -2.12 -8.90
C LEU A 170 -0.09 -2.12 -10.07
N SER A 171 -0.43 -1.47 -11.19
CA SER A 171 0.43 -1.34 -12.37
C SER A 171 1.74 -0.57 -12.11
N LYS A 172 1.83 0.13 -10.97
CA LYS A 172 3.02 0.88 -10.51
C LYS A 172 3.76 0.16 -9.39
N VAL A 173 3.35 -1.05 -9.02
CA VAL A 173 4.18 -2.03 -8.32
C VAL A 173 5.02 -2.74 -9.37
N VAL A 174 6.31 -2.46 -9.38
CA VAL A 174 7.24 -2.86 -10.45
C VAL A 174 8.46 -3.57 -9.88
N PRO A 175 9.09 -4.49 -10.63
CA PRO A 175 10.38 -5.06 -10.24
C PRO A 175 11.48 -4.02 -10.52
N HIS A 176 12.66 -4.16 -9.90
CA HIS A 176 13.83 -3.36 -10.29
C HIS A 176 14.12 -3.46 -11.79
N TYR A 177 13.89 -4.63 -12.39
CA TYR A 177 13.97 -4.82 -13.85
C TYR A 177 13.26 -3.72 -14.65
N HIS A 178 12.15 -3.14 -14.17
CA HIS A 178 11.43 -2.08 -14.87
C HIS A 178 12.29 -0.86 -15.19
N TRP A 179 13.27 -0.55 -14.34
CA TRP A 179 14.09 0.65 -14.45
C TRP A 179 15.37 0.36 -15.24
N PRO A 180 15.56 0.96 -16.43
CA PRO A 180 16.83 0.86 -17.14
C PRO A 180 17.92 1.64 -16.37
N ARG A 181 19.10 1.05 -16.24
CA ARG A 181 20.27 1.67 -15.62
C ARG A 181 21.19 2.16 -16.73
N HIS A 182 21.11 3.45 -17.05
CA HIS A 182 21.93 4.05 -18.11
C HIS A 182 23.42 3.76 -17.90
N GLY A 183 24.12 3.37 -18.97
CA GLY A 183 25.54 2.99 -18.93
C GLY A 183 25.83 1.56 -18.45
N MET A 184 24.81 0.77 -18.11
CA MET A 184 24.97 -0.64 -17.75
C MET A 184 24.55 -1.56 -18.90
N ASN A 185 25.25 -2.69 -19.07
CA ASN A 185 24.88 -3.76 -20.00
C ASN A 185 24.74 -5.10 -19.24
N PRO A 186 23.55 -5.72 -19.17
CA PRO A 186 22.26 -5.23 -19.68
C PRO A 186 21.73 -4.02 -18.87
N PRO A 187 20.92 -3.14 -19.48
CA PRO A 187 20.38 -1.97 -18.79
C PRO A 187 19.41 -2.37 -17.67
N HIS A 188 18.60 -3.40 -17.89
CA HIS A 188 17.64 -3.91 -16.91
C HIS A 188 18.30 -4.94 -16.01
N LYS A 189 18.22 -4.75 -14.69
CA LYS A 189 18.75 -5.71 -13.72
C LYS A 189 17.78 -6.90 -13.61
N ASN A 190 18.30 -8.13 -13.61
CA ASN A 190 17.54 -9.32 -13.21
C ASN A 190 17.27 -9.29 -11.69
N CYS A 191 16.32 -8.45 -11.26
CA CYS A 191 15.97 -8.22 -9.87
C CYS A 191 14.49 -7.85 -9.78
N PRO A 192 13.68 -8.49 -8.89
CA PRO A 192 14.05 -9.58 -7.98
C PRO A 192 14.09 -10.93 -8.69
N HIS A 193 15.26 -11.58 -8.78
CA HIS A 193 15.49 -12.69 -9.72
C HIS A 193 14.53 -13.86 -9.57
N PHE A 194 14.15 -14.22 -8.34
CA PHE A 194 13.24 -15.34 -8.06
C PHE A 194 11.76 -15.04 -8.40
N LEU A 195 11.38 -13.79 -8.69
CA LEU A 195 10.06 -13.45 -9.23
C LEU A 195 10.08 -13.18 -10.75
N LEU A 196 11.22 -13.38 -11.41
CA LEU A 196 11.37 -13.19 -12.86
C LEU A 196 11.47 -14.55 -13.56
N ASP A 197 10.97 -14.60 -14.79
CA ASP A 197 11.04 -15.74 -15.68
C ASP A 197 12.13 -15.45 -16.72
N ASN A 198 13.21 -16.24 -16.70
CA ASN A 198 14.39 -16.05 -17.56
C ASN A 198 14.92 -14.60 -17.53
N GLY A 199 14.96 -14.01 -16.33
CA GLY A 199 15.46 -12.66 -16.11
C GLY A 199 14.51 -11.53 -16.51
N ARG A 200 13.24 -11.82 -16.87
CA ARG A 200 12.23 -10.83 -17.26
C ARG A 200 10.92 -11.01 -16.49
N PRO A 201 10.09 -9.97 -16.34
CA PRO A 201 8.77 -10.09 -15.71
C PRO A 201 7.86 -11.04 -16.51
N GLY A 202 7.34 -12.06 -15.86
CA GLY A 202 6.49 -13.08 -16.48
C GLY A 202 5.40 -13.60 -15.55
N ARG A 203 5.11 -14.89 -15.63
CA ARG A 203 4.14 -15.60 -14.79
C ARG A 203 4.44 -15.44 -13.30
N LYS A 204 5.71 -15.56 -12.88
CA LYS A 204 6.09 -15.42 -11.45
C LYS A 204 5.80 -14.01 -10.94
N TRP A 205 6.16 -13.00 -11.73
CA TRP A 205 5.89 -11.59 -11.39
C TRP A 205 4.39 -11.30 -11.33
N ARG A 206 3.60 -11.78 -12.30
CA ARG A 206 2.14 -11.68 -12.26
C ARG A 206 1.54 -12.36 -11.04
N GLY A 207 2.07 -13.51 -10.63
CA GLY A 207 1.67 -14.19 -9.40
C GLY A 207 1.93 -13.35 -8.14
N PHE A 208 3.07 -12.66 -8.07
CA PHE A 208 3.34 -11.70 -7.00
C PHE A 208 2.36 -10.52 -7.02
N GLN A 209 2.13 -9.90 -8.18
CA GLN A 209 1.15 -8.80 -8.30
C GLN A 209 -0.26 -9.24 -7.93
N ALA A 210 -0.68 -10.47 -8.28
CA ALA A 210 -1.98 -11.01 -7.88
C ALA A 210 -2.10 -11.13 -6.35
N ARG A 211 -1.02 -11.55 -5.66
CA ARG A 211 -0.98 -11.58 -4.19
C ARG A 211 -1.04 -10.18 -3.56
N VAL A 212 -0.32 -9.21 -4.15
CA VAL A 212 -0.43 -7.80 -3.74
C VAL A 212 -1.87 -7.29 -3.89
N LYS A 213 -2.48 -7.55 -5.05
CA LYS A 213 -3.87 -7.18 -5.33
C LYS A 213 -4.82 -7.77 -4.30
N TYR A 214 -4.68 -9.07 -3.99
CA TYR A 214 -5.49 -9.72 -2.98
C TYR A 214 -5.45 -8.99 -1.63
N TYR A 215 -4.26 -8.67 -1.12
CA TYR A 215 -4.13 -7.95 0.14
C TYR A 215 -4.65 -6.51 0.07
N HIS A 216 -4.48 -5.84 -1.07
CA HIS A 216 -5.03 -4.51 -1.28
C HIS A 216 -6.56 -4.55 -1.28
N ASP A 217 -7.17 -5.50 -1.98
CA ASP A 217 -8.61 -5.68 -2.02
C ASP A 217 -9.19 -5.97 -0.63
N LEU A 218 -8.49 -6.73 0.23
CA LEU A 218 -8.93 -6.94 1.62
C LEU A 218 -9.10 -5.62 2.39
N ILE A 219 -8.31 -4.60 2.08
CA ILE A 219 -8.29 -3.33 2.82
C ILE A 219 -9.01 -2.19 2.07
N THR A 220 -9.43 -2.40 0.81
CA THR A 220 -10.14 -1.38 0.01
C THR A 220 -11.50 -1.81 -0.51
N VAL A 221 -11.70 -3.10 -0.80
CA VAL A 221 -12.97 -3.60 -1.32
C VAL A 221 -13.88 -3.95 -0.16
N GLN A 222 -15.03 -3.29 -0.14
CA GLN A 222 -16.08 -3.50 0.84
C GLN A 222 -16.78 -4.85 0.56
N GLY A 223 -17.09 -5.60 1.61
CA GLY A 223 -17.89 -6.82 1.52
C GLY A 223 -19.04 -6.79 2.54
N PRO A 224 -20.08 -7.62 2.38
CA PRO A 224 -21.11 -7.74 3.40
C PRO A 224 -20.45 -8.15 4.72
N SER A 225 -20.66 -7.38 5.78
CA SER A 225 -20.15 -7.71 7.12
C SER A 225 -20.83 -8.99 7.59
N TYR A 226 -20.15 -10.13 7.55
CA TYR A 226 -20.63 -11.28 8.33
C TYR A 226 -20.24 -10.98 9.78
N ALA A 227 -21.19 -10.43 10.54
CA ALA A 227 -21.09 -10.41 11.99
C ALA A 227 -20.84 -11.85 12.43
N ILE A 228 -19.66 -12.10 12.99
CA ILE A 228 -19.37 -13.34 13.70
C ILE A 228 -20.37 -13.36 14.85
N ARG A 229 -21.35 -14.28 14.77
CA ARG A 229 -22.19 -14.65 15.90
C ARG A 229 -21.41 -15.59 16.80
#